data_AF-A0A1J1I783-F1
#
_entry.id   AF-A0A1J1I783-F1
#
_cell.length_a   1.000
_cell.length_b   1.000
_cell.length_c   1.000
_cell.angle_alpha   90.00
_cell.angle_beta   90.00
_cell.angle_gamma   90.00
#
_symmetry.space_group_name_H-M   'P 1'
#
loop_
_entity.id
_entity.type
_entity.pdbx_description
1 polymer ?
#
loop_
_entity_poly.entity_id
_entity_poly.type
_entity_poly.pdbx_seq_one_letter_code
_entity_poly.pdbx_strand_id
1 'polypeptide(L)'
;TFGAKCAKCCRNIAPTDWVRRAKDQVFHLACFSCDQCGRQLSTGEQFAMIDEQVLCRSHYYELDGSTTSSDDGYDCDGFNKNKSKRIRTTFTEEQLQILQANFQIDSNPDGQDLERIANMTGLSKRVTQVWFQNCRARQKKHKNPRDCDRSPVQTLLPIVPPDICMATSITAAA
;
A
#
# COMPACT_ATOMS: atom_id res chain seq x y z
N THR A 1 -10.24 -13.43 34.98
CA THR A 1 -11.03 -12.82 33.89
C THR A 1 -10.38 -13.17 32.57
N PHE A 2 -11.01 -14.07 31.80
CA PHE A 2 -10.54 -14.48 30.46
C PHE A 2 -11.00 -13.43 29.45
N GLY A 3 -10.11 -12.50 29.09
CA GLY A 3 -10.35 -11.52 28.03
C GLY A 3 -9.27 -11.65 26.96
N ALA A 4 -9.61 -11.42 25.69
CA ALA A 4 -8.65 -11.45 24.60
C ALA A 4 -7.48 -10.49 24.89
N LYS A 5 -6.25 -10.94 24.65
CA LYS A 5 -5.03 -10.14 24.82
C LYS A 5 -4.40 -9.90 23.47
N CYS A 6 -3.80 -8.73 23.30
CA CYS A 6 -3.07 -8.42 22.09
C CYS A 6 -1.77 -9.22 22.05
N ALA A 7 -1.57 -9.99 20.97
CA ALA A 7 -0.37 -10.81 20.76
C ALA A 7 0.94 -10.02 20.71
N LYS A 8 0.90 -8.73 20.32
CA LYS A 8 2.11 -7.90 20.23
C LYS A 8 2.45 -7.16 21.53
N CYS A 9 1.47 -6.58 22.20
CA CYS A 9 1.72 -5.75 23.39
C CYS A 9 1.31 -6.41 24.72
N CYS A 10 0.75 -7.62 24.67
CA CYS A 10 0.29 -8.41 25.81
C CYS A 10 -0.78 -7.74 26.70
N ARG A 11 -1.28 -6.56 26.30
CA ARG A 11 -2.35 -5.84 27.01
C ARG A 11 -3.71 -6.46 26.70
N ASN A 12 -4.62 -6.37 27.67
CA ASN A 12 -6.02 -6.73 27.49
C ASN A 12 -6.66 -5.86 26.41
N ILE A 13 -7.46 -6.48 25.56
CA ILE A 13 -8.24 -5.82 24.53
C ILE A 13 -9.58 -5.43 25.14
N ALA A 14 -9.90 -4.14 25.15
CA ALA A 14 -11.18 -3.64 25.58
C ALA A 14 -12.25 -3.82 24.49
N PRO A 15 -13.55 -3.90 24.84
CA PRO A 15 -14.61 -4.02 23.84
C PRO A 15 -14.72 -2.83 22.88
N THR A 16 -14.17 -1.69 23.28
CA THR A 16 -14.09 -0.46 22.48
C THR A 16 -12.90 -0.45 21.53
N ASP A 17 -11.98 -1.40 21.66
CA ASP A 17 -10.75 -1.43 20.87
C ASP A 17 -11.02 -1.99 19.47
N TRP A 18 -10.46 -1.29 18.49
CA TRP A 18 -10.40 -1.78 17.12
C TRP A 18 -9.30 -2.82 17.01
N VAL A 19 -9.66 -4.00 16.55
CA VAL A 19 -8.76 -5.13 16.48
C VAL A 19 -8.61 -5.68 15.07
N ARG A 20 -7.49 -6.34 14.87
CA ARG A 20 -7.21 -7.19 13.73
C ARG A 20 -7.02 -8.61 14.21
N ARG A 21 -7.63 -9.53 13.48
CA ARG A 21 -7.45 -10.96 13.68
C ARG A 21 -6.63 -11.49 12.51
N ALA A 22 -5.58 -12.22 12.82
CA ALA A 22 -4.74 -12.86 11.83
C ALA A 22 -4.37 -14.24 12.35
N LYS A 23 -4.69 -15.28 11.57
CA LYS A 23 -4.69 -16.67 12.03
C LYS A 23 -5.49 -16.78 13.35
N ASP A 24 -4.90 -17.32 14.41
CA ASP A 24 -5.53 -17.50 15.73
C ASP A 24 -5.24 -16.36 16.73
N GLN A 25 -4.58 -15.29 16.27
CA GLN A 25 -4.12 -14.21 17.14
C GLN A 25 -4.87 -12.90 16.92
N VAL A 26 -5.00 -12.12 18.00
CA VAL A 26 -5.68 -10.81 17.99
C VAL A 26 -4.67 -9.72 18.30
N PHE A 27 -4.73 -8.65 17.52
CA PHE A 27 -3.86 -7.49 17.64
C PHE A 27 -4.71 -6.24 17.75
N HIS A 28 -4.30 -5.25 18.54
CA HIS A 28 -4.85 -3.90 18.37
C HIS A 28 -4.55 -3.43 16.94
N LEU A 29 -5.45 -2.63 16.38
CA LEU A 29 -5.24 -2.04 15.07
C LEU A 29 -3.89 -1.30 15.02
N ALA A 30 -3.55 -0.53 16.07
CA ALA A 30 -2.26 0.16 16.22
C ALA A 30 -1.06 -0.79 16.37
N CYS A 31 -1.26 -1.96 16.98
CA CYS A 31 -0.21 -2.96 17.18
C CYS A 31 -0.03 -3.90 15.98
N PHE A 32 -0.90 -3.85 14.99
CA PHE A 32 -0.73 -4.65 13.78
C PHE A 32 0.28 -3.99 12.83
N SER A 33 1.56 -4.12 13.21
CA SER A 33 2.70 -3.52 12.52
C SER A 33 3.79 -4.54 12.24
N CYS A 34 4.55 -4.30 11.18
CA CYS A 34 5.67 -5.15 10.83
C CYS A 34 6.75 -5.12 11.93
N ASP A 35 7.22 -6.28 12.39
CA ASP A 35 8.24 -6.36 13.44
C ASP A 35 9.62 -5.90 12.99
N GLN A 36 9.94 -6.02 11.70
CA GLN A 36 11.22 -5.55 11.14
C GLN A 36 11.30 -4.02 10.99
N CYS A 37 10.20 -3.33 10.68
CA CYS A 37 10.22 -1.89 10.40
C CYS A 37 9.25 -1.03 11.21
N GLY A 38 8.45 -1.63 12.08
CA GLY A 38 7.44 -0.94 12.88
C GLY A 38 6.27 -0.36 12.09
N ARG A 39 6.22 -0.54 10.76
CA ARG A 39 5.16 0.04 9.92
C ARG A 39 3.83 -0.67 10.18
N GLN A 40 2.82 0.09 10.57
CA GLN A 40 1.44 -0.38 10.66
C GLN A 40 0.93 -0.81 9.28
N LEU A 41 0.33 -1.99 9.20
CA LEU A 41 -0.23 -2.53 7.96
C LEU A 41 -1.70 -2.12 7.83
N SER A 42 -2.10 -1.64 6.66
CA SER A 42 -3.47 -1.16 6.40
C SER A 42 -4.36 -2.24 5.79
N THR A 43 -5.66 -1.98 5.66
CA THR A 43 -6.64 -2.98 5.17
C THR A 43 -6.43 -3.16 3.66
N GLY A 44 -6.39 -4.41 3.21
CA GLY A 44 -6.05 -4.75 1.82
C GLY A 44 -4.54 -4.78 1.53
N GLU A 45 -3.67 -4.55 2.51
CA GLU A 45 -2.24 -4.82 2.35
C GLU A 45 -1.91 -6.30 2.57
N GLN A 46 -0.92 -6.79 1.83
CA GLN A 46 -0.41 -8.14 1.98
C GLN A 46 0.70 -8.17 3.04
N PHE A 47 0.65 -9.19 3.88
CA PHE A 47 1.57 -9.39 4.98
C PHE A 47 1.87 -10.89 5.13
N ALA A 48 2.96 -11.20 5.81
CA ALA A 48 3.28 -12.56 6.20
C ALA A 48 3.25 -12.67 7.72
N MET A 49 2.92 -13.85 8.21
CA MET A 49 2.98 -14.18 9.63
C MET A 49 3.78 -15.45 9.81
N ILE A 50 5.02 -15.30 10.28
CA ILE A 50 5.99 -16.36 10.57
C ILE A 50 6.30 -16.28 12.07
N ASP A 51 6.29 -17.40 12.78
CA ASP A 51 6.63 -17.48 14.22
C ASP A 51 5.96 -16.39 15.08
N GLU A 52 4.65 -16.17 14.85
CA GLU A 52 3.84 -15.16 15.56
C GLU A 52 4.24 -13.70 15.30
N GLN A 53 5.22 -13.46 14.43
CA GLN A 53 5.67 -12.14 14.03
C GLN A 53 4.96 -11.68 12.76
N VAL A 54 4.57 -10.41 12.73
CA VAL A 54 3.90 -9.81 11.58
C VAL A 54 4.97 -9.15 10.71
N LEU A 55 5.01 -9.49 9.42
CA LEU A 55 5.97 -8.96 8.47
C LEU A 55 5.26 -8.34 7.27
N CYS A 56 5.76 -7.21 6.78
CA CYS A 56 5.24 -6.65 5.55
C CYS A 56 5.76 -7.46 4.35
N ARG A 57 5.04 -7.41 3.22
CA ARG A 57 5.43 -8.10 1.97
C ARG A 57 6.91 -7.90 1.60
N SER A 58 7.46 -6.69 1.79
CA SER A 58 8.87 -6.39 1.48
C SER A 58 9.84 -7.20 2.35
N HIS A 59 9.70 -7.14 3.68
CA HIS A 59 10.62 -7.85 4.59
C HIS A 59 10.43 -9.36 4.53
N TYR A 60 9.22 -9.82 4.19
CA TYR A 60 9.01 -11.23 3.94
C TYR A 60 9.85 -11.75 2.77
N TYR A 61 9.88 -11.06 1.63
CA TYR A 61 10.70 -11.46 0.48
C TYR A 61 12.21 -11.34 0.76
N GLU A 62 12.63 -10.42 1.63
CA GLU A 62 14.03 -10.29 2.05
C GLU A 62 14.49 -11.46 2.95
N LEU A 63 13.57 -12.10 3.67
CA LEU A 63 13.83 -13.27 4.52
C LEU A 63 13.80 -14.60 3.74
N ASP A 64 12.96 -14.69 2.72
CA ASP A 64 12.76 -15.88 1.86
C ASP A 64 14.01 -16.23 1.01
N GLY A 65 14.94 -15.29 0.82
CA GLY A 65 16.17 -15.58 0.08
C GLY A 65 15.95 -15.74 -1.43
N SER A 66 14.80 -15.34 -1.98
CA SER A 66 14.63 -15.07 -3.42
C SER A 66 15.43 -13.84 -3.89
N THR A 67 16.67 -13.70 -3.45
CA THR A 67 17.73 -13.13 -4.28
C THR A 67 18.00 -14.16 -5.37
N THR A 68 17.60 -13.85 -6.59
CA THR A 68 18.16 -14.49 -7.78
C THR A 68 19.67 -14.56 -7.62
N SER A 69 20.20 -15.78 -7.51
CA SER A 69 21.62 -16.05 -7.52
C SER A 69 22.22 -15.51 -8.82
N SER A 70 22.93 -14.39 -8.74
CA SER A 70 23.98 -14.01 -9.66
C SER A 70 24.99 -13.18 -8.89
N ASP A 71 26.13 -13.82 -8.71
CA ASP A 71 27.41 -13.39 -8.18
C ASP A 71 27.82 -11.97 -8.65
N ASP A 72 28.23 -11.11 -7.72
CA ASP A 72 29.36 -10.17 -7.84
C ASP A 72 29.37 -9.23 -6.61
N GLY A 73 30.47 -9.25 -5.88
CA GLY A 73 30.59 -8.67 -4.53
C GLY A 73 30.74 -7.15 -4.47
N TYR A 74 30.36 -6.59 -3.30
CA TYR A 74 31.12 -5.56 -2.61
C TYR A 74 30.72 -5.49 -1.13
N ASP A 75 31.75 -5.26 -0.32
CA ASP A 75 31.81 -5.21 1.14
C ASP A 75 31.07 -4.01 1.77
N CYS A 76 30.93 -4.08 3.09
CA CYS A 76 30.15 -3.28 4.02
C CYS A 76 30.18 -1.74 3.86
N ASP A 77 29.03 -1.09 4.10
CA ASP A 77 28.87 0.02 5.06
C ASP A 77 27.39 0.38 5.25
N GLY A 78 27.04 0.86 6.45
CA GLY A 78 25.71 0.78 7.04
C GLY A 78 24.56 1.49 6.30
N PHE A 79 23.48 0.74 6.04
CA PHE A 79 22.20 1.33 5.65
C PHE A 79 21.33 1.65 6.86
N ASN A 80 21.72 2.73 7.54
CA ASN A 80 20.77 3.72 8.06
C ASN A 80 19.99 4.34 6.87
N LYS A 81 19.12 3.56 6.23
CA LYS A 81 18.14 4.09 5.27
C LYS A 81 16.82 4.28 6.00
N ASN A 82 16.81 5.31 6.84
CA ASN A 82 15.64 6.18 6.98
C ASN A 82 15.28 6.67 5.56
N LYS A 83 14.58 5.84 4.77
CA LYS A 83 14.05 6.25 3.47
C LYS A 83 13.05 7.33 3.79
N SER A 84 13.45 8.57 3.55
CA SER A 84 12.64 9.78 3.60
C SER A 84 11.28 9.44 3.03
N LYS A 85 10.26 9.38 3.90
CA LYS A 85 8.88 9.10 3.50
C LYS A 85 8.57 10.08 2.37
N ARG A 86 8.32 9.59 1.16
CA ARG A 86 7.92 10.46 0.05
C ARG A 86 6.70 11.23 0.52
N ILE A 87 6.85 12.55 0.67
CA ILE A 87 5.78 13.41 1.17
C ILE A 87 4.63 13.31 0.17
N ARG A 88 3.49 12.83 0.67
CA ARG A 88 2.28 12.75 -0.14
C ARG A 88 1.80 14.18 -0.39
N THR A 89 1.73 14.56 -1.66
CA THR A 89 1.16 15.85 -2.06
C THR A 89 -0.34 15.90 -1.71
N THR A 90 -0.74 16.88 -0.91
CA THR A 90 -2.14 17.26 -0.69
C THR A 90 -2.49 18.40 -1.64
N PHE A 91 -3.57 18.25 -2.41
CA PHE A 91 -4.02 19.27 -3.34
C PHE A 91 -4.99 20.23 -2.63
N THR A 92 -4.86 21.52 -2.89
CA THR A 92 -5.85 22.51 -2.46
C THR A 92 -7.11 22.42 -3.32
N GLU A 93 -8.21 22.99 -2.83
CA GLU A 93 -9.47 23.02 -3.57
C GLU A 93 -9.32 23.74 -4.92
N GLU A 94 -8.62 24.87 -4.94
CA GLU A 94 -8.32 25.63 -6.16
C GLU A 94 -7.53 24.81 -7.19
N GLN A 95 -6.50 24.08 -6.75
CA GLN A 95 -5.72 23.19 -7.62
C GLN A 95 -6.60 22.10 -8.22
N LEU A 96 -7.52 21.52 -7.43
CA LEU A 96 -8.46 20.51 -7.91
C LEU A 96 -9.44 21.08 -8.93
N GLN A 97 -9.94 22.31 -8.75
CA GLN A 97 -10.83 22.97 -9.71
C GLN A 97 -10.16 23.12 -11.08
N ILE A 98 -8.91 23.60 -11.12
CA ILE A 98 -8.14 23.74 -12.36
C ILE A 98 -7.93 22.37 -13.02
N LEU A 99 -7.50 21.36 -12.25
CA LEU A 99 -7.26 20.02 -12.76
C LEU A 99 -8.53 19.37 -13.32
N GLN A 100 -9.66 19.51 -12.62
CA GLN A 100 -10.96 18.98 -13.05
C GLN A 100 -11.50 19.69 -14.29
N ALA A 101 -11.38 21.02 -14.36
CA ALA A 101 -11.78 21.79 -15.54
C ALA A 101 -11.01 21.34 -16.78
N ASN A 102 -9.68 21.17 -16.66
CA ASN A 102 -8.85 20.66 -17.76
C ASN A 102 -9.21 19.21 -18.12
N PHE A 103 -9.53 18.36 -17.15
CA PHE A 103 -9.92 16.97 -17.38
C PHE A 103 -11.24 16.81 -18.15
N GLN A 104 -12.15 17.76 -18.03
CA GLN A 104 -13.39 17.81 -18.82
C GLN A 104 -13.12 18.19 -20.28
N ILE A 105 -12.07 18.97 -20.54
CA ILE A 105 -11.65 19.38 -21.89
C ILE A 105 -10.88 18.24 -22.56
N ASP A 106 -9.82 17.77 -21.91
CA ASP A 106 -9.05 16.62 -22.37
C ASP A 106 -8.68 15.73 -21.18
N SER A 107 -9.13 14.48 -21.25
CA SER A 107 -8.80 13.46 -20.26
C SER A 107 -7.38 12.87 -20.45
N ASN A 108 -6.72 13.10 -21.58
CA ASN A 108 -5.37 12.62 -21.90
C ASN A 108 -4.47 13.73 -22.50
N PRO A 109 -4.20 14.80 -21.73
CA PRO A 109 -3.38 15.93 -22.18
C PRO A 109 -1.96 15.49 -22.56
N ASP A 110 -1.41 16.17 -23.57
CA ASP A 110 -0.07 15.93 -24.07
C ASP A 110 1.01 16.51 -23.13
N GLY A 111 2.28 16.41 -23.56
CA GLY A 111 3.40 16.91 -22.78
C GLY A 111 3.38 18.43 -22.57
N GLN A 112 2.91 19.20 -23.55
CA GLN A 112 2.86 20.67 -23.46
C GLN A 112 1.70 21.13 -22.57
N ASP A 113 0.54 20.52 -22.72
CA ASP A 113 -0.65 20.81 -21.92
C ASP A 113 -0.42 20.47 -20.45
N LEU A 114 0.23 19.33 -20.16
CA LEU A 114 0.62 18.96 -18.79
C LEU A 114 1.52 20.01 -18.13
N GLU A 115 2.42 20.62 -18.90
CA GLU A 115 3.35 21.64 -18.40
C GLU A 115 2.64 22.96 -18.11
N ARG A 116 1.70 23.36 -18.99
CA ARG A 116 0.82 24.51 -18.74
C ARG A 116 -0.03 24.31 -17.48
N ILE A 117 -0.65 23.14 -17.32
CA ILE A 117 -1.49 22.83 -16.15
C ILE A 117 -0.65 22.75 -14.87
N ALA A 118 0.56 22.19 -14.94
CA ALA A 118 1.52 22.17 -13.83
C ALA A 118 1.87 23.60 -13.36
N ASN A 119 2.15 24.50 -14.31
CA ASN A 119 2.45 25.90 -14.00
C ASN A 119 1.24 26.64 -13.38
N MET A 120 0.02 26.41 -13.90
CA MET A 120 -1.19 27.02 -13.35
C MET A 120 -1.54 26.54 -11.94
N THR A 121 -1.26 25.27 -11.64
CA THR A 121 -1.57 24.65 -10.34
C THR A 121 -0.44 24.79 -9.31
N GLY A 122 0.76 25.21 -9.75
CA GLY A 122 1.97 25.23 -8.91
C GLY A 122 2.45 23.82 -8.54
N LEU A 123 2.06 22.79 -9.31
CA LEU A 123 2.44 21.39 -9.10
C LEU A 123 3.57 21.00 -10.07
N SER A 124 4.30 19.92 -9.75
CA SER A 124 5.25 19.38 -10.73
C SER A 124 4.53 18.67 -11.89
N LYS A 125 5.12 18.71 -13.09
CA LYS A 125 4.63 17.99 -14.28
C LYS A 125 4.32 16.51 -14.00
N ARG A 126 5.15 15.84 -13.20
CA ARG A 126 4.94 14.44 -12.79
C ARG A 126 3.71 14.28 -11.89
N VAL A 127 3.50 15.18 -10.93
CA VAL A 127 2.33 15.12 -10.03
C VAL A 127 1.05 15.35 -10.83
N THR A 128 1.02 16.35 -11.71
CA THR A 128 -0.08 16.60 -12.63
C THR A 128 -0.35 15.37 -13.51
N GLN A 129 0.68 14.80 -14.14
CA GLN A 129 0.55 13.59 -14.94
C GLN A 129 -0.06 12.41 -14.16
N VAL A 130 0.43 12.16 -12.94
CA VAL A 130 -0.08 11.09 -12.06
C VAL A 130 -1.53 11.35 -11.66
N TRP A 131 -1.92 12.61 -11.44
CA TRP A 131 -3.30 12.97 -11.15
C TRP A 131 -4.23 12.58 -12.32
N PHE A 132 -3.87 12.94 -13.56
CA PHE A 132 -4.67 12.57 -14.75
C PHE A 132 -4.77 11.05 -14.94
N GLN A 133 -3.67 10.30 -14.71
CA GLN A 133 -3.69 8.83 -14.75
C GLN A 133 -4.65 8.24 -13.70
N ASN A 134 -4.59 8.75 -12.47
CA ASN A 134 -5.46 8.30 -11.38
C ASN A 134 -6.94 8.63 -11.64
N CYS A 135 -7.22 9.81 -12.20
CA CYS A 135 -8.59 10.22 -12.57
C CYS A 135 -9.17 9.31 -13.66
N ARG A 136 -8.41 8.97 -14.71
CA ARG A 136 -8.85 8.00 -15.72
C ARG A 136 -9.08 6.61 -15.14
N ALA A 137 -8.20 6.14 -14.24
CA ALA A 137 -8.36 4.86 -13.57
C ALA A 137 -9.67 4.78 -12.76
N ARG A 138 -10.05 5.88 -12.10
CA ARG A 138 -11.33 6.01 -11.39
C ARG A 138 -12.52 6.01 -12.36
N GLN A 139 -12.46 6.78 -13.46
CA GLN A 139 -13.52 6.80 -14.48
C GLN A 139 -13.80 5.40 -15.06
N LYS A 140 -12.75 4.61 -15.37
CA LYS A 140 -12.91 3.25 -15.93
C LYS A 140 -13.62 2.30 -14.98
N LYS A 141 -13.53 2.52 -13.66
CA LYS A 141 -14.19 1.70 -12.63
C LYS A 141 -15.69 1.96 -12.52
N HIS A 142 -16.21 3.08 -13.03
CA HIS A 142 -17.62 3.47 -12.92
C HIS A 142 -18.48 3.18 -14.16
N LYS A 143 -17.92 2.60 -15.23
CA LYS A 143 -18.63 2.37 -16.51
C LYS A 143 -18.89 0.91 -16.90
N ASN A 144 -18.69 -0.07 -16.01
CA ASN A 144 -19.11 -1.46 -16.29
C ASN A 144 -19.44 -2.22 -15.00
N PRO A 145 -20.72 -2.54 -14.69
CA PRO A 145 -21.05 -3.37 -13.53
C PRO A 145 -20.77 -4.87 -13.72
N ARG A 146 -20.42 -5.33 -14.94
CA ARG A 146 -20.16 -6.76 -15.22
C ARG A 146 -19.10 -6.92 -16.29
N ASP A 147 -18.14 -7.79 -16.00
CA ASP A 147 -17.03 -8.26 -16.84
C ASP A 147 -15.81 -7.32 -16.95
N CYS A 148 -14.79 -7.66 -16.15
CA CYS A 148 -13.40 -7.58 -16.58
C CYS A 148 -12.80 -9.00 -16.59
N ASP A 149 -13.34 -9.87 -17.45
CA ASP A 149 -12.52 -10.89 -18.08
C ASP A 149 -11.51 -10.15 -18.98
N ARG A 150 -10.33 -9.90 -18.43
CA ARG A 150 -9.14 -9.69 -19.23
C ARG A 150 -8.24 -10.83 -18.83
N SER A 151 -8.21 -11.85 -19.68
CA SER A 151 -7.37 -13.02 -19.50
C SER A 151 -5.96 -12.60 -19.07
N PRO A 152 -5.36 -13.26 -18.07
CA PRO A 152 -3.96 -13.08 -17.77
C PRO A 152 -3.18 -13.69 -18.93
N VAL A 153 -2.34 -12.89 -19.58
CA VAL A 153 -1.23 -13.43 -20.35
C VAL A 153 -0.45 -14.35 -19.40
N GLN A 154 -0.26 -15.59 -19.83
CA GLN A 154 0.48 -16.64 -19.17
C GLN A 154 1.94 -16.21 -18.97
N THR A 155 2.20 -15.39 -17.95
CA THR A 155 3.55 -15.14 -17.45
C THR A 155 3.66 -15.86 -16.11
N LEU A 156 4.34 -17.00 -16.16
CA LEU A 156 4.96 -17.75 -15.06
C LEU A 156 4.52 -17.31 -13.66
N LEU A 157 3.70 -18.13 -13.01
CA LEU A 157 3.31 -17.98 -11.62
C LEU A 157 4.57 -17.74 -10.76
N PRO A 158 4.75 -16.58 -10.12
CA PRO A 158 5.60 -16.56 -8.95
C PRO A 158 4.91 -17.46 -7.94
N ILE A 159 5.63 -18.49 -7.50
CA ILE A 159 5.29 -19.34 -6.37
C ILE A 159 4.85 -18.38 -5.27
N VAL A 160 3.55 -18.28 -5.00
CA VAL A 160 3.06 -17.56 -3.82
C VAL A 160 3.35 -18.48 -2.67
N PRO A 161 4.34 -18.17 -1.81
CA PRO A 161 4.61 -19.03 -0.68
C PRO A 161 3.38 -19.01 0.26
N PRO A 162 3.09 -20.13 0.93
CA PRO A 162 1.82 -20.38 1.63
C PRO A 162 1.53 -19.42 2.79
N ASP A 163 2.48 -18.56 3.17
CA ASP A 163 2.40 -17.71 4.36
C ASP A 163 1.96 -16.27 4.09
N ILE A 164 1.78 -15.86 2.82
CA ILE A 164 1.30 -14.50 2.50
C ILE A 164 -0.22 -14.42 2.70
N CYS A 165 -0.62 -13.71 3.75
CA CYS A 165 -2.00 -13.41 4.10
C CYS A 165 -2.41 -12.00 3.62
N MET A 166 -3.69 -11.79 3.37
CA MET A 166 -4.25 -10.46 3.15
C MET A 166 -4.80 -9.90 4.45
N ALA A 167 -4.49 -8.64 4.76
CA ALA A 167 -5.09 -7.94 5.89
C ALA A 167 -6.57 -7.67 5.61
N THR A 168 -7.43 -8.54 6.16
CA THR A 168 -8.89 -8.44 6.05
C THR A 168 -9.45 -7.36 6.98
N SER A 169 -10.76 -7.14 6.88
CA SER A 169 -11.50 -6.03 7.49
C SER A 169 -11.23 -5.82 8.98
N ILE A 170 -11.20 -4.56 9.39
CA ILE A 170 -11.11 -4.14 10.80
C ILE A 170 -12.41 -4.52 11.50
N THR A 171 -12.32 -5.12 12.68
CA THR A 171 -13.50 -5.48 13.49
C THR A 171 -13.37 -4.89 14.88
N ALA A 172 -14.50 -4.55 15.52
CA ALA A 172 -14.52 -4.21 16.94
C ALA A 172 -14.31 -5.49 17.76
N ALA A 173 -13.62 -5.37 18.89
CA ALA A 173 -13.52 -6.47 19.85
C ALA A 173 -14.88 -6.64 20.55
N ALA A 174 -15.68 -7.62 20.14
CA ALA A 174 -16.83 -8.06 20.93
C ALA A 174 -16.35 -9.00 22.05
#